data_AF-A0A2V7LZM9-F1
#
_entry.id   AF-A0A2V7LZM9-F1
#
_cell.length_a   1.000
_cell.length_b   1.000
_cell.length_c   1.000
_cell.angle_alpha   90.00
_cell.angle_beta   90.00
_cell.angle_gamma   90.00
#
_symmetry.space_group_name_H-M   'P 1'
#
loop_
_entity.id
_entity.type
_entity.pdbx_description
1 polymer ?
#
loop_
_entity_poly.entity_id
_entity_poly.type
_entity_poly.pdbx_seq_one_letter_code
_entity_poly.pdbx_strand_id
1 'polypeptide(L)'
;MAVVRSDRRADPRSREAAGGARRPVPDRAHVRGLGTPGCRPGSVGTTGSRRADIPDLPSSPGQRPGSAHAARAAWRRHCRVRAPTDPGREPGGARRVSVVRLGRIGYINCYPVYGAIDRGVTPLAAELVTGTPSELNDLLAAGELDLSVVSAVEYARHARDYILLPDLAISCDGPVRSVALFSRRPVGQLDDRTVLLTASSRTAVDLLELLCRDVWNVRPRMAQARAEAADLDGLAHLPHEAVLVIGDAALLLAARHAYPHRYDLGEEWKRWTGLPFVFAIWAARRAADQRAARAVHHTLLAARDWGLAHLDLLAVAAARATGVGITDCRSYLAGLDYALTDRHLAGLTDFFRRLAARGLVPDGSLQFLQVA
;
A
#
# COMPACT_ATOMS: atom_id res chain seq x y z
N MET A 1 24.84 43.59 20.64
CA MET A 1 25.95 44.15 19.85
C MET A 1 27.21 43.36 20.14
N ALA A 2 27.75 42.64 19.15
CA ALA A 2 29.18 42.37 18.98
C ALA A 2 29.37 41.65 17.64
N VAL A 3 30.10 42.29 16.75
CA VAL A 3 30.55 41.81 15.43
C VAL A 3 31.99 41.35 15.60
N VAL A 4 32.37 40.18 15.07
CA VAL A 4 33.72 39.94 14.50
C VAL A 4 33.61 38.92 13.37
N ARG A 5 34.00 39.35 12.16
CA ARG A 5 34.35 38.53 10.98
C ARG A 5 35.82 38.11 11.08
N SER A 6 36.21 36.96 10.52
CA SER A 6 36.95 36.92 9.24
C SER A 6 37.49 35.53 8.89
N ASP A 7 37.27 35.20 7.62
CA ASP A 7 37.91 34.23 6.72
C ASP A 7 39.36 33.78 7.03
N ARG A 8 39.65 32.51 6.67
CA ARG A 8 40.79 32.15 5.81
C ARG A 8 40.47 30.92 4.93
N ARG A 9 40.73 31.06 3.63
CA ARG A 9 40.78 30.00 2.62
C ARG A 9 42.24 29.64 2.29
N ALA A 10 42.41 28.35 1.95
CA ALA A 10 43.29 27.70 0.96
C ALA A 10 44.83 27.78 1.09
N ASP A 11 45.51 26.62 0.98
CA ASP A 11 46.29 26.21 -0.22
C ASP A 11 46.73 24.71 -0.14
N PRO A 12 47.30 24.05 -1.20
CA PRO A 12 47.01 22.65 -1.53
C PRO A 12 48.32 21.82 -1.72
N ARG A 13 48.18 20.64 -2.35
CA ARG A 13 49.21 19.83 -3.05
C ARG A 13 50.10 18.88 -2.23
N SER A 14 49.82 17.58 -2.40
CA SER A 14 50.75 16.51 -2.83
C SER A 14 49.91 15.22 -3.00
N ARG A 15 49.61 14.69 -4.20
CA ARG A 15 50.42 13.71 -5.01
C ARG A 15 51.01 12.61 -4.12
N GLU A 16 50.74 11.30 -4.25
CA GLU A 16 50.79 10.35 -5.38
C GLU A 16 50.08 9.04 -4.95
N ALA A 17 49.25 8.38 -5.77
CA ALA A 17 49.55 7.31 -6.74
C ALA A 17 49.93 5.93 -6.16
N ALA A 18 49.07 4.93 -6.46
CA ALA A 18 49.23 3.46 -6.50
C ALA A 18 47.99 2.82 -5.82
N GLY A 19 47.35 1.75 -6.27
CA GLY A 19 47.62 0.72 -7.25
C GLY A 19 46.51 -0.31 -7.04
N GLY A 20 46.03 -0.93 -8.12
CA GLY A 20 44.78 -1.70 -8.12
C GLY A 20 44.79 -3.00 -7.32
N ALA A 21 43.59 -3.46 -6.98
CA ALA A 21 43.22 -4.87 -6.94
C ALA A 21 41.69 -4.98 -6.86
N ARG A 22 41.06 -5.30 -8.00
CA ARG A 22 39.69 -5.86 -8.01
C ARG A 22 39.74 -7.18 -7.26
N ARG A 23 38.94 -7.32 -6.19
CA ARG A 23 38.69 -8.61 -5.55
C ARG A 23 37.33 -9.15 -5.99
N PRO A 24 37.23 -10.45 -6.32
CA PRO A 24 36.07 -11.04 -6.96
C PRO A 24 34.96 -11.38 -5.96
N VAL A 25 33.74 -11.33 -6.48
CA VAL A 25 32.50 -11.86 -5.90
C VAL A 25 32.61 -13.38 -5.79
N PRO A 26 32.33 -14.01 -4.63
CA PRO A 26 32.18 -15.46 -4.59
C PRO A 26 30.82 -15.87 -5.13
N ASP A 27 30.90 -16.83 -6.04
CA ASP A 27 29.82 -17.43 -6.77
C ASP A 27 28.96 -18.35 -5.90
N ARG A 28 27.75 -18.60 -6.39
CA ARG A 28 26.69 -19.40 -5.78
C ARG A 28 27.14 -20.84 -5.49
N ALA A 29 27.06 -21.26 -4.23
CA ALA A 29 27.14 -22.67 -3.87
C ALA A 29 25.78 -23.34 -4.09
N HIS A 30 25.73 -24.21 -5.11
CA HIS A 30 24.70 -25.24 -5.27
C HIS A 30 24.92 -26.34 -4.23
N VAL A 31 23.92 -26.62 -3.40
CA VAL A 31 23.85 -27.85 -2.60
C VAL A 31 22.78 -28.75 -3.18
N ARG A 32 23.21 -29.86 -3.79
CA ARG A 32 22.36 -31.01 -4.14
C ARG A 32 22.39 -32.01 -3.00
N GLY A 33 21.19 -32.40 -2.56
CA GLY A 33 20.76 -33.80 -2.43
C GLY A 33 21.40 -34.69 -1.37
N LEU A 34 20.67 -34.88 -0.26
CA LEU A 34 20.54 -36.11 0.54
C LEU A 34 19.20 -35.93 1.29
N GLY A 35 18.27 -36.87 1.47
CA GLY A 35 18.13 -38.28 1.18
C GLY A 35 16.85 -38.68 1.94
N THR A 36 15.90 -39.31 1.27
CA THR A 36 14.69 -39.87 1.89
C THR A 36 15.02 -41.03 2.82
N PRO A 37 14.22 -41.23 3.87
CA PRO A 37 13.79 -42.59 4.21
C PRO A 37 12.27 -42.67 4.30
N GLY A 38 11.70 -43.59 3.53
CA GLY A 38 10.35 -44.10 3.77
C GLY A 38 10.40 -45.27 4.75
N CYS A 39 9.32 -45.44 5.52
CA CYS A 39 8.78 -46.76 5.86
C CYS A 39 7.37 -46.65 6.51
N ARG A 40 6.38 -47.02 5.69
CA ARG A 40 5.18 -47.87 5.89
C ARG A 40 4.19 -47.68 7.07
N PRO A 41 2.90 -48.03 6.85
CA PRO A 41 1.78 -47.66 7.71
C PRO A 41 1.41 -48.75 8.73
N GLY A 42 0.95 -48.32 9.90
CA GLY A 42 0.35 -49.15 10.94
C GLY A 42 -1.16 -48.90 11.06
N SER A 43 -1.88 -50.00 11.24
CA SER A 43 -3.33 -50.18 11.16
C SER A 43 -4.11 -49.90 12.45
N VAL A 44 -5.35 -49.43 12.25
CA VAL A 44 -6.61 -49.72 13.01
C VAL A 44 -6.73 -49.27 14.47
N GLY A 45 -7.75 -48.45 14.72
CA GLY A 45 -8.33 -48.19 16.02
C GLY A 45 -9.68 -47.48 15.87
N THR A 46 -10.75 -48.27 15.69
CA THR A 46 -12.15 -47.83 15.67
C THR A 46 -12.63 -47.41 17.06
N THR A 47 -13.19 -46.21 17.20
CA THR A 47 -14.25 -45.93 18.19
C THR A 47 -15.22 -44.91 17.60
N GLY A 48 -16.50 -45.29 17.55
CA GLY A 48 -17.58 -44.46 17.05
C GLY A 48 -18.06 -43.46 18.09
N SER A 49 -18.48 -42.28 17.62
CA SER A 49 -19.47 -41.48 18.34
C SER A 49 -20.40 -40.84 17.31
N ARG A 50 -21.70 -41.04 17.53
CA ARG A 50 -22.82 -40.60 16.69
C ARG A 50 -22.87 -39.07 16.66
N ARG A 51 -23.02 -38.47 15.48
CA ARG A 51 -23.54 -37.10 15.32
C ARG A 51 -24.73 -37.12 14.39
N ALA A 52 -25.73 -36.34 14.80
CA ALA A 52 -27.06 -36.25 14.24
C ALA A 52 -27.08 -35.61 12.84
N ASP A 53 -28.03 -36.08 12.04
CA ASP A 53 -28.36 -35.61 10.71
C ASP A 53 -28.89 -34.17 10.72
N ILE A 54 -28.35 -33.33 9.84
CA ILE A 54 -28.93 -32.03 9.43
C ILE A 54 -28.96 -32.06 7.89
N PRO A 55 -30.11 -31.77 7.23
CA PRO A 55 -30.25 -31.92 5.79
C PRO A 55 -29.59 -30.79 4.98
N ASP A 56 -29.06 -31.18 3.82
CA ASP A 56 -28.36 -30.39 2.81
C ASP A 56 -29.23 -29.29 2.16
N LEU A 57 -28.59 -28.16 1.82
CA LEU A 57 -29.08 -27.13 0.88
C LEU A 57 -27.99 -26.79 -0.15
N PRO A 58 -28.35 -26.43 -1.40
CA PRO A 58 -27.50 -26.61 -2.57
C PRO A 58 -26.40 -25.56 -2.74
N SER A 59 -25.22 -26.05 -3.08
CA SER A 59 -23.99 -25.31 -3.41
C SER A 59 -24.10 -24.58 -4.76
N SER A 60 -23.82 -23.26 -4.77
CA SER A 60 -23.53 -22.50 -6.00
C SER A 60 -22.03 -22.57 -6.34
N PRO A 61 -21.64 -22.57 -7.63
CA PRO A 61 -20.31 -22.97 -8.06
C PRO A 61 -19.24 -21.91 -7.73
N GLY A 62 -18.16 -22.39 -7.10
CA GLY A 62 -17.04 -21.58 -6.63
C GLY A 62 -16.20 -20.98 -7.75
N GLN A 63 -15.91 -19.69 -7.62
CA GLN A 63 -14.80 -19.06 -8.31
C GLN A 63 -13.52 -19.30 -7.52
N ARG A 64 -12.55 -19.98 -8.15
CA ARG A 64 -11.20 -20.16 -7.61
C ARG A 64 -10.45 -18.82 -7.67
N PRO A 65 -9.67 -18.42 -6.65
CA PRO A 65 -8.82 -17.25 -6.76
C PRO A 65 -7.64 -17.59 -7.70
N GLY A 66 -7.67 -16.98 -8.89
CA GLY A 66 -6.56 -17.05 -9.84
C GLY A 66 -5.35 -16.29 -9.30
N SER A 67 -4.16 -16.89 -9.39
CA SER A 67 -2.91 -16.27 -8.97
C SER A 67 -2.61 -15.00 -9.76
N ALA A 68 -2.03 -14.00 -9.10
CA ALA A 68 -1.70 -12.67 -9.67
C ALA A 68 -0.81 -12.71 -10.94
N HIS A 69 -0.16 -13.85 -11.23
CA HIS A 69 0.55 -14.05 -12.49
C HIS A 69 -0.38 -14.15 -13.71
N ALA A 70 -1.59 -14.68 -13.53
CA ALA A 70 -2.58 -14.81 -14.60
C ALA A 70 -3.15 -13.45 -15.03
N ALA A 71 -3.33 -12.51 -14.09
CA ALA A 71 -3.80 -11.15 -14.37
C ALA A 71 -2.79 -10.34 -15.20
N ARG A 72 -1.49 -10.42 -14.86
CA ARG A 72 -0.40 -9.80 -15.63
C ARG A 72 -0.29 -10.39 -17.06
N ALA A 73 -0.53 -11.69 -17.23
CA ALA A 73 -0.49 -12.35 -18.53
C ALA A 73 -1.77 -12.09 -19.37
N ALA A 74 -2.92 -11.98 -18.72
CA ALA A 74 -4.20 -11.67 -19.38
C ALA A 74 -4.22 -10.24 -19.93
N TRP A 75 -3.69 -9.27 -19.17
CA TRP A 75 -3.58 -7.88 -19.62
C TRP A 75 -2.57 -7.71 -20.78
N ARG A 76 -1.38 -8.33 -20.70
CA ARG A 76 -0.39 -8.32 -21.81
C ARG A 76 -0.92 -8.94 -23.10
N ARG A 77 -1.90 -9.87 -23.03
CA ARG A 77 -2.57 -10.43 -24.21
C ARG A 77 -3.62 -9.50 -24.81
N HIS A 78 -4.18 -8.58 -24.01
CA HIS A 78 -5.15 -7.59 -24.47
C HIS A 78 -4.48 -6.37 -25.13
N CYS A 79 -3.24 -6.04 -24.74
CA CYS A 79 -2.42 -5.02 -25.37
C CYS A 79 -1.57 -5.58 -26.53
N ARG A 80 -2.20 -5.96 -27.65
CA ARG A 80 -1.48 -6.02 -28.93
C ARG A 80 -1.38 -4.61 -29.51
N VAL A 81 -0.24 -3.97 -29.28
CA VAL A 81 0.21 -2.81 -30.05
C VAL A 81 0.33 -3.26 -31.52
N ARG A 82 -0.52 -2.72 -32.40
CA ARG A 82 -0.31 -2.85 -33.85
C ARG A 82 0.94 -2.05 -34.24
N ALA A 83 1.81 -2.66 -35.03
CA ALA A 83 2.96 -2.00 -35.66
C ALA A 83 2.51 -0.84 -36.58
N PRO A 84 3.38 0.15 -36.88
CA PRO A 84 3.02 1.32 -37.67
C PRO A 84 2.76 0.94 -39.14
N THR A 85 1.78 1.60 -39.74
CA THR A 85 1.24 1.36 -41.09
C THR A 85 2.02 2.07 -42.19
N ASP A 86 2.00 1.48 -43.40
CA ASP A 86 2.28 2.11 -44.69
C ASP A 86 1.26 3.26 -44.97
N PRO A 87 1.64 4.38 -45.63
CA PRO A 87 0.85 5.61 -45.62
C PRO A 87 -0.09 5.69 -46.84
N GLY A 88 -1.38 5.96 -46.59
CA GLY A 88 -2.28 6.29 -47.71
C GLY A 88 -3.76 6.15 -47.43
N ARG A 89 -4.31 7.03 -46.58
CA ARG A 89 -5.66 7.63 -46.66
C ARG A 89 -6.06 8.15 -45.28
N GLU A 90 -6.20 9.47 -45.16
CA GLU A 90 -6.98 10.04 -44.07
C GLU A 90 -8.47 9.92 -44.36
N PRO A 91 -9.26 9.53 -43.35
CA PRO A 91 -10.58 10.13 -43.18
C PRO A 91 -10.74 10.71 -41.77
N GLY A 92 -11.07 11.99 -41.71
CA GLY A 92 -11.77 12.72 -40.64
C GLY A 92 -11.57 12.23 -39.21
N GLY A 93 -10.68 12.90 -38.47
CA GLY A 93 -10.40 12.64 -37.06
C GLY A 93 -11.61 12.86 -36.15
N ALA A 94 -12.43 11.82 -35.97
CA ALA A 94 -13.20 11.65 -34.75
C ALA A 94 -12.18 11.47 -33.62
N ARG A 95 -12.02 12.51 -32.79
CA ARG A 95 -11.17 12.47 -31.59
C ARG A 95 -11.65 11.28 -30.75
N ARG A 96 -10.90 10.17 -30.78
CA ARG A 96 -11.19 8.99 -29.98
C ARG A 96 -11.17 9.45 -28.53
N VAL A 97 -12.35 9.56 -27.91
CA VAL A 97 -12.46 9.89 -26.50
C VAL A 97 -11.89 8.69 -25.76
N SER A 98 -10.62 8.77 -25.39
CA SER A 98 -9.99 7.75 -24.54
C SER A 98 -10.73 7.76 -23.21
N VAL A 99 -11.35 6.62 -22.87
CA VAL A 99 -12.00 6.44 -21.57
C VAL A 99 -10.95 6.65 -20.48
N VAL A 100 -11.28 7.45 -19.47
CA VAL A 100 -10.39 7.69 -18.32
C VAL A 100 -10.17 6.40 -17.56
N ARG A 101 -8.92 6.08 -17.23
CA ARG A 101 -8.57 4.89 -16.42
C ARG A 101 -8.27 5.31 -14.99
N LEU A 102 -9.07 4.79 -14.05
CA LEU A 102 -8.97 5.06 -12.62
C LEU A 102 -8.50 3.81 -11.86
N GLY A 103 -7.35 3.90 -11.20
CA GLY A 103 -6.85 2.87 -10.29
C GLY A 103 -7.59 2.87 -8.95
N ARG A 104 -7.96 1.68 -8.46
CA ARG A 104 -8.54 1.47 -7.12
C ARG A 104 -7.84 0.35 -6.36
N ILE A 105 -7.58 0.57 -5.08
CA ILE A 105 -7.05 -0.45 -4.17
C ILE A 105 -8.18 -1.40 -3.77
N GLY A 106 -7.90 -2.70 -3.74
CA GLY A 106 -8.87 -3.76 -3.40
C GLY A 106 -9.15 -3.97 -1.92
N TYR A 107 -8.58 -3.16 -1.03
CA TYR A 107 -8.74 -3.27 0.43
C TYR A 107 -10.05 -2.62 0.91
N ILE A 108 -10.54 -3.06 2.06
CA ILE A 108 -11.80 -2.55 2.60
C ILE A 108 -11.73 -1.07 3.02
N ASN A 109 -10.54 -0.50 3.21
CA ASN A 109 -10.38 0.96 3.43
C ASN A 109 -10.89 1.81 2.26
N CYS A 110 -11.02 1.25 1.06
CA CYS A 110 -11.54 1.96 -0.09
C CYS A 110 -13.07 1.85 -0.20
N TYR A 111 -13.73 1.03 0.64
CA TYR A 111 -15.17 0.78 0.53
C TYR A 111 -16.02 2.03 0.68
N PRO A 112 -15.73 2.99 1.57
CA PRO A 112 -16.48 4.24 1.62
C PRO A 112 -16.41 5.03 0.31
N VAL A 113 -15.27 5.02 -0.40
CA VAL A 113 -15.10 5.79 -1.64
C VAL A 113 -15.71 5.09 -2.86
N TYR A 114 -15.67 3.75 -2.93
CA TYR A 114 -16.15 3.02 -4.10
C TYR A 114 -17.49 2.31 -3.89
N GLY A 115 -18.00 2.25 -2.67
CA GLY A 115 -19.19 1.47 -2.32
C GLY A 115 -20.45 1.91 -3.06
N ALA A 116 -20.61 3.22 -3.29
CA ALA A 116 -21.71 3.79 -4.08
C ALA A 116 -21.54 3.48 -5.58
N ILE A 117 -20.31 3.56 -6.09
CA ILE A 117 -19.96 3.29 -7.49
C ILE A 117 -20.22 1.83 -7.82
N ASP A 118 -19.75 0.90 -6.98
CA ASP A 118 -19.93 -0.55 -7.15
C ASP A 118 -21.42 -0.97 -7.14
N ARG A 119 -22.27 -0.16 -6.52
CA ARG A 119 -23.71 -0.38 -6.42
C ARG A 119 -24.51 0.38 -7.48
N GLY A 120 -23.86 1.15 -8.34
CA GLY A 120 -24.51 1.99 -9.34
C GLY A 120 -25.28 3.20 -8.77
N VAL A 121 -25.10 3.52 -7.49
CA VAL A 121 -25.72 4.70 -6.84
C VAL A 121 -25.07 5.98 -7.37
N THR A 122 -23.76 5.96 -7.60
CA THR A 122 -23.02 7.07 -8.19
C THR A 122 -22.34 6.61 -9.48
N PRO A 123 -22.87 6.98 -10.66
CA PRO A 123 -22.27 6.59 -11.93
C PRO A 123 -20.86 7.17 -12.10
N LEU A 124 -19.92 6.32 -12.50
CA LEU A 124 -18.53 6.70 -12.76
C LEU A 124 -18.25 6.68 -14.27
N ALA A 125 -17.82 7.81 -14.81
CA ALA A 125 -17.40 7.96 -16.22
C ALA A 125 -15.91 7.60 -16.41
N ALA A 126 -15.49 6.45 -15.89
CA ALA A 126 -14.12 5.95 -15.98
C ALA A 126 -14.08 4.42 -15.95
N GLU A 127 -13.07 3.83 -16.57
CA GLU A 127 -12.72 2.42 -16.44
C GLU A 127 -11.98 2.20 -15.12
N LEU A 128 -12.49 1.30 -14.27
CA LEU A 128 -11.85 0.95 -13.01
C LEU A 128 -10.81 -0.16 -13.20
N VAL A 129 -9.58 0.11 -12.77
CA VAL A 129 -8.49 -0.88 -12.72
C VAL A 129 -8.19 -1.20 -11.26
N THR A 130 -8.32 -2.47 -10.88
CA THR A 130 -8.10 -2.91 -9.48
C THR A 130 -6.71 -3.52 -9.33
N GLY A 131 -5.98 -3.13 -8.29
CA GLY A 131 -4.66 -3.69 -7.99
C GLY A 131 -4.24 -3.43 -6.54
N THR A 132 -3.08 -3.97 -6.15
CA THR A 132 -2.42 -3.59 -4.89
C THR A 132 -1.87 -2.16 -4.99
N PRO A 133 -1.61 -1.46 -3.86
CA PRO A 133 -1.06 -0.11 -3.91
C PRO A 133 0.21 0.00 -4.75
N SER A 134 1.17 -0.94 -4.58
CA SER A 134 2.40 -0.97 -5.36
C SER A 134 2.16 -1.16 -6.86
N GLU A 135 1.23 -2.04 -7.26
CA GLU A 135 0.90 -2.25 -8.68
C GLU A 135 0.23 -1.01 -9.30
N LEU A 136 -0.64 -0.33 -8.57
CA LEU A 136 -1.31 0.88 -9.07
C LEU A 136 -0.32 2.05 -9.21
N ASN A 137 0.63 2.17 -8.29
CA ASN A 137 1.73 3.14 -8.40
C ASN A 137 2.53 2.90 -9.70
N ASP A 138 2.94 1.66 -9.96
CA ASP A 138 3.67 1.28 -11.18
C ASP A 138 2.87 1.62 -12.45
N LEU A 139 1.56 1.33 -12.46
CA LEU A 139 0.69 1.60 -13.60
C LEU A 139 0.46 3.11 -13.82
N LEU A 140 0.31 3.90 -12.75
CA LEU A 140 0.19 5.35 -12.85
C LEU A 140 1.50 5.96 -13.38
N ALA A 141 2.65 5.57 -12.83
CA ALA A 141 3.95 6.05 -13.29
C ALA A 141 4.22 5.72 -14.76
N ALA A 142 3.82 4.52 -15.21
CA ALA A 142 3.93 4.09 -16.61
C ALA A 142 2.94 4.77 -17.56
N GLY A 143 1.97 5.52 -17.05
CA GLY A 143 0.91 6.14 -17.86
C GLY A 143 -0.18 5.19 -18.33
N GLU A 144 -0.25 4.00 -17.73
CA GLU A 144 -1.31 3.02 -17.93
C GLU A 144 -2.58 3.34 -17.14
N LEU A 145 -2.48 4.29 -16.19
CA LEU A 145 -3.61 4.94 -15.52
C LEU A 145 -3.56 6.45 -15.74
N ASP A 146 -4.72 7.08 -15.66
CA ASP A 146 -4.84 8.53 -15.76
C ASP A 146 -5.00 9.15 -14.36
N LEU A 147 -5.71 8.44 -13.48
CA LEU A 147 -5.85 8.74 -12.06
C LEU A 147 -5.69 7.46 -11.24
N SER A 148 -5.21 7.57 -10.02
CA SER A 148 -5.24 6.47 -9.05
C SER A 148 -5.21 7.00 -7.63
N VAL A 149 -5.71 6.19 -6.69
CA VAL A 149 -5.21 6.26 -5.32
C VAL A 149 -3.76 5.75 -5.31
N VAL A 150 -2.86 6.53 -4.73
CA VAL A 150 -1.43 6.21 -4.61
C VAL A 150 -0.97 6.44 -3.18
N SER A 151 0.10 5.74 -2.80
CA SER A 151 0.69 5.96 -1.48
C SER A 151 1.28 7.38 -1.35
N ALA A 152 1.31 7.94 -0.14
CA ALA A 152 1.89 9.27 0.08
C ALA A 152 3.35 9.37 -0.43
N VAL A 153 4.16 8.34 -0.20
CA VAL A 153 5.55 8.31 -0.69
C VAL A 153 5.65 8.24 -2.21
N GLU A 154 4.73 7.52 -2.88
CA GLU A 154 4.68 7.49 -4.34
C GLU A 154 4.46 8.89 -4.89
N TYR A 155 3.49 9.62 -4.33
CA TYR A 155 3.27 11.01 -4.72
C TYR A 155 4.51 11.88 -4.48
N ALA A 156 5.17 11.77 -3.31
CA ALA A 156 6.37 12.56 -3.03
C ALA A 156 7.49 12.34 -4.07
N ARG A 157 7.69 11.10 -4.53
CA ARG A 157 8.70 10.76 -5.56
C ARG A 157 8.37 11.35 -6.92
N HIS A 158 7.08 11.48 -7.24
CA HIS A 158 6.57 11.89 -8.54
C HIS A 158 5.78 13.19 -8.47
N ALA A 159 6.05 14.06 -7.50
CA ALA A 159 5.28 15.31 -7.28
C ALA A 159 5.30 16.24 -8.50
N ARG A 160 6.34 16.13 -9.33
CA ARG A 160 6.47 16.86 -10.61
C ARG A 160 5.63 16.29 -11.74
N ASP A 161 5.15 15.06 -11.63
CA ASP A 161 4.37 14.38 -12.68
C ASP A 161 2.90 14.24 -12.29
N TYR A 162 2.57 14.40 -11.01
CA TYR A 162 1.23 14.20 -10.47
C TYR A 162 0.57 15.49 -9.96
N ILE A 163 -0.75 15.46 -9.91
CA ILE A 163 -1.64 16.50 -9.38
C ILE A 163 -2.57 15.84 -8.35
N LEU A 164 -2.63 16.38 -7.13
CA LEU A 164 -3.50 15.88 -6.06
C LEU A 164 -4.97 16.20 -6.32
N LEU A 165 -5.84 15.24 -6.05
CA LEU A 165 -7.27 15.51 -5.92
C LEU A 165 -7.53 16.04 -4.49
N PRO A 166 -8.00 17.28 -4.33
CA PRO A 166 -8.20 17.86 -3.00
C PRO A 166 -9.33 17.17 -2.23
N ASP A 167 -9.36 17.40 -0.92
CA ASP A 167 -10.41 16.92 -0.01
C ASP A 167 -10.56 15.40 0.11
N LEU A 168 -9.70 14.60 -0.52
CA LEU A 168 -9.82 13.15 -0.58
C LEU A 168 -8.50 12.44 -0.29
N ALA A 169 -8.47 11.68 0.81
CA ALA A 169 -7.32 10.86 1.20
C ALA A 169 -7.76 9.55 1.88
N ILE A 170 -6.79 8.71 2.19
CA ILE A 170 -6.91 7.66 3.21
C ILE A 170 -5.97 8.05 4.33
N SER A 171 -6.54 8.45 5.46
CA SER A 171 -5.83 9.06 6.58
C SER A 171 -6.42 8.64 7.92
N CYS A 172 -5.79 9.10 9.01
CA CYS A 172 -6.26 8.90 10.37
C CYS A 172 -5.81 10.05 11.27
N ASP A 173 -6.61 10.36 12.30
CA ASP A 173 -6.20 11.21 13.42
C ASP A 173 -6.14 10.40 14.72
N GLY A 174 -5.09 9.60 14.88
CA GLY A 174 -4.99 8.56 15.91
C GLY A 174 -4.83 7.18 15.27
N PRO A 175 -5.43 6.11 15.81
CA PRO A 175 -5.20 4.75 15.32
C PRO A 175 -5.85 4.50 13.95
N VAL A 176 -5.06 4.04 12.98
CA VAL A 176 -5.55 3.64 11.64
C VAL A 176 -6.04 2.20 11.61
N ARG A 177 -5.61 1.38 12.56
CA ARG A 177 -5.88 -0.04 12.80
C ARG A 177 -5.35 -1.00 11.74
N SER A 178 -5.30 -0.60 10.48
CA SER A 178 -4.87 -1.42 9.35
C SER A 178 -3.43 -1.16 8.92
N VAL A 179 -2.62 -0.47 9.72
CA VAL A 179 -1.17 -0.34 9.50
C VAL A 179 -0.50 -0.50 10.87
N ALA A 180 0.06 -1.68 11.13
CA ALA A 180 0.58 -1.98 12.45
C ALA A 180 1.82 -2.86 12.41
N LEU A 181 2.73 -2.61 13.36
CA LEU A 181 3.82 -3.49 13.69
C LEU A 181 3.33 -4.50 14.73
N PHE A 182 3.32 -5.78 14.36
CA PHE A 182 2.99 -6.88 15.26
C PHE A 182 4.30 -7.48 15.77
N SER A 183 4.48 -7.57 17.09
CA SER A 183 5.76 -7.98 17.67
C SER A 183 5.63 -8.97 18.82
N ARG A 184 6.60 -9.89 18.88
CA ARG A 184 6.83 -10.81 19.99
C ARG A 184 7.50 -10.13 21.19
N ARG A 185 8.03 -8.92 21.00
CA ARG A 185 8.75 -8.14 22.02
C ARG A 185 8.24 -6.70 22.07
N PRO A 186 8.48 -5.98 23.18
CA PRO A 186 8.30 -4.53 23.19
C PRO A 186 9.20 -3.85 22.14
N VAL A 187 8.74 -2.77 21.49
CA VAL A 187 9.49 -2.06 20.43
C VAL A 187 10.90 -1.64 20.83
N GLY A 188 11.11 -1.24 22.08
CA GLY A 188 12.44 -0.88 22.60
C GLY A 188 13.43 -2.05 22.67
N GLN A 189 13.00 -3.29 22.44
CA GLN A 189 13.82 -4.49 22.41
C GLN A 189 14.03 -5.05 20.99
N LEU A 190 13.71 -4.26 19.96
CA LEU A 190 13.87 -4.66 18.56
C LEU A 190 15.22 -4.29 17.95
N ASP A 191 16.13 -3.69 18.72
CA ASP A 191 17.48 -3.39 18.24
C ASP A 191 18.20 -4.67 17.78
N ASP A 192 18.82 -4.62 16.59
CA ASP A 192 19.45 -5.75 15.90
C ASP A 192 18.54 -6.96 15.61
N ARG A 193 17.24 -6.90 15.92
CA ARG A 193 16.28 -7.98 15.67
C ARG A 193 15.73 -7.92 14.26
N THR A 194 15.38 -9.09 13.73
CA THR A 194 14.75 -9.16 12.41
C THR A 194 13.31 -8.67 12.47
N VAL A 195 13.00 -7.68 11.65
CA VAL A 195 11.64 -7.17 11.44
C VAL A 195 11.27 -7.39 9.97
N LEU A 196 10.18 -8.15 9.75
CA LEU A 196 9.64 -8.34 8.41
C LEU A 196 8.83 -7.11 7.99
N LEU A 197 9.04 -6.66 6.76
CA LEU A 197 8.35 -5.53 6.18
C LEU A 197 7.40 -5.99 5.08
N THR A 198 6.18 -5.47 5.08
CA THR A 198 5.26 -5.67 3.95
C THR A 198 5.89 -5.18 2.63
N ALA A 199 5.68 -5.94 1.55
CA ALA A 199 6.02 -5.50 0.20
C ALA A 199 4.97 -4.55 -0.43
N SER A 200 3.84 -4.33 0.25
CA SER A 200 2.64 -3.72 -0.33
C SER A 200 2.45 -2.24 0.00
N SER A 201 3.31 -1.64 0.85
CA SER A 201 3.28 -0.19 1.11
C SER A 201 4.63 0.38 1.52
N ARG A 202 5.21 1.20 0.64
CA ARG A 202 6.41 1.99 0.94
C ARG A 202 6.15 3.04 2.03
N THR A 203 4.96 3.64 2.07
CA THR A 203 4.63 4.65 3.08
C THR A 203 4.66 4.07 4.49
N ALA A 204 4.14 2.86 4.69
CA ALA A 204 4.19 2.19 5.99
C ALA A 204 5.62 1.82 6.39
N VAL A 205 6.44 1.37 5.44
CA VAL A 205 7.85 1.04 5.66
C VAL A 205 8.64 2.28 6.07
N ASP A 206 8.54 3.36 5.30
CA ASP A 206 9.28 4.60 5.58
C ASP A 206 8.83 5.22 6.91
N LEU A 207 7.54 5.16 7.26
CA LEU A 207 7.05 5.59 8.57
C LEU A 207 7.61 4.73 9.70
N LEU A 208 7.64 3.40 9.55
CA LEU A 208 8.23 2.50 10.55
C LEU A 208 9.72 2.81 10.76
N GLU A 209 10.48 3.04 9.68
CA GLU A 209 11.89 3.41 9.76
C GLU A 209 12.11 4.71 10.55
N LEU A 210 11.26 5.72 10.33
CA LEU A 210 11.28 6.95 11.12
C LEU A 210 10.99 6.68 12.60
N LEU A 211 9.95 5.90 12.92
CA LEU A 211 9.58 5.58 14.30
C LEU A 211 10.68 4.80 15.01
N CYS A 212 11.22 3.75 14.38
CA CYS A 212 12.34 2.98 14.92
C CYS A 212 13.51 3.88 15.28
N ARG A 213 13.89 4.78 14.38
CA ARG A 213 15.10 5.57 14.53
C ARG A 213 14.92 6.78 15.44
N ASP A 214 13.86 7.55 15.24
CA ASP A 214 13.71 8.88 15.83
C ASP A 214 12.79 8.89 17.06
N VAL A 215 12.04 7.80 17.31
CA VAL A 215 11.14 7.69 18.46
C VAL A 215 11.59 6.58 19.41
N TRP A 216 11.76 5.36 18.90
CA TRP A 216 12.10 4.19 19.73
C TRP A 216 13.61 3.98 19.89
N ASN A 217 14.43 4.70 19.11
CA ASN A 217 15.90 4.63 19.12
C ASN A 217 16.45 3.19 18.97
N VAL A 218 15.90 2.42 18.04
CA VAL A 218 16.30 1.06 17.67
C VAL A 218 16.65 0.95 16.19
N ARG A 219 17.52 0.00 15.84
CA ARG A 219 17.97 -0.30 14.48
C ARG A 219 17.76 -1.78 14.16
N PRO A 220 16.52 -2.20 13.86
CA PRO A 220 16.23 -3.58 13.50
C PRO A 220 16.85 -3.95 12.14
N ARG A 221 17.06 -5.25 11.93
CA ARG A 221 17.40 -5.83 10.63
C ARG A 221 16.13 -6.01 9.81
N MET A 222 15.93 -5.17 8.81
CA MET A 222 14.71 -5.16 8.02
C MET A 222 14.81 -6.10 6.82
N ALA A 223 13.78 -6.92 6.62
CA ALA A 223 13.68 -7.83 5.47
C ALA A 223 12.26 -7.82 4.90
N GLN A 224 12.13 -7.81 3.57
CA GLN A 224 10.81 -7.83 2.94
C GLN A 224 10.17 -9.22 3.00
N ALA A 225 8.85 -9.25 3.22
CA ALA A 225 8.03 -10.44 3.12
C ALA A 225 6.68 -10.09 2.47
N ARG A 226 6.06 -11.09 1.83
CA ARG A 226 4.64 -11.01 1.50
C ARG A 226 3.85 -11.17 2.78
N ALA A 227 2.86 -10.30 2.99
CA ALA A 227 2.07 -10.26 4.21
C ALA A 227 0.60 -9.91 3.90
N GLU A 228 0.07 -10.44 2.79
CA GLU A 228 -1.37 -10.38 2.51
C GLU A 228 -2.13 -11.46 3.30
N ALA A 229 -3.46 -11.43 3.29
CA ALA A 229 -4.28 -12.34 4.09
C ALA A 229 -3.94 -13.82 3.87
N ALA A 230 -3.63 -14.21 2.64
CA ALA A 230 -3.24 -15.58 2.28
C ALA A 230 -1.81 -15.96 2.72
N ASP A 231 -0.95 -14.99 3.00
CA ASP A 231 0.45 -15.20 3.37
C ASP A 231 0.64 -15.28 4.90
N LEU A 232 -0.36 -14.87 5.70
CA LEU A 232 -0.24 -14.72 7.16
C LEU A 232 0.20 -15.99 7.88
N ASP A 233 -0.31 -17.16 7.48
CA ASP A 233 0.04 -18.44 8.11
C ASP A 233 1.52 -18.79 7.85
N GLY A 234 2.04 -18.40 6.68
CA GLY A 234 3.43 -18.61 6.30
C GLY A 234 4.42 -17.74 7.07
N LEU A 235 3.99 -16.61 7.63
CA LEU A 235 4.87 -15.71 8.39
C LEU A 235 5.52 -16.42 9.58
N ALA A 236 4.81 -17.33 10.25
CA ALA A 236 5.32 -18.08 11.39
C ALA A 236 6.55 -18.94 11.06
N HIS A 237 6.76 -19.28 9.79
CA HIS A 237 7.90 -20.07 9.32
C HIS A 237 9.12 -19.23 8.94
N LEU A 238 9.00 -17.90 8.95
CA LEU A 238 10.11 -16.99 8.69
C LEU A 238 10.75 -16.54 10.01
N PRO A 239 12.10 -16.49 10.13
CA PRO A 239 12.75 -16.05 11.35
C PRO A 239 12.59 -14.54 11.56
N HIS A 240 11.81 -14.11 12.55
CA HIS A 240 11.60 -12.70 12.87
C HIS A 240 11.12 -12.49 14.31
N GLU A 241 11.20 -11.25 14.80
CA GLU A 241 10.66 -10.84 16.11
C GLU A 241 9.46 -9.90 15.96
N ALA A 242 9.35 -9.21 14.82
CA ALA A 242 8.18 -8.41 14.48
C ALA A 242 7.90 -8.43 12.97
N VAL A 243 6.67 -8.10 12.60
CA VAL A 243 6.23 -7.98 11.21
C VAL A 243 5.33 -6.75 11.05
N LEU A 244 5.65 -5.92 10.07
CA LEU A 244 4.80 -4.82 9.62
C LEU A 244 3.77 -5.37 8.63
N VAL A 245 2.50 -5.31 8.99
CA VAL A 245 1.38 -5.74 8.16
C VAL A 245 0.44 -4.57 7.92
N ILE A 246 -0.18 -4.54 6.74
CA ILE A 246 -1.11 -3.48 6.34
C ILE A 246 -2.44 -4.02 5.81
N GLY A 247 -3.40 -3.13 5.61
CA GLY A 247 -4.68 -3.41 4.97
C GLY A 247 -5.48 -4.47 5.70
N ASP A 248 -6.24 -5.24 4.92
CA ASP A 248 -7.15 -6.26 5.44
C ASP A 248 -6.39 -7.37 6.20
N ALA A 249 -5.16 -7.67 5.79
CA ALA A 249 -4.29 -8.64 6.45
C ALA A 249 -3.92 -8.19 7.88
N ALA A 250 -3.71 -6.90 8.11
CA ALA A 250 -3.43 -6.37 9.45
C ALA A 250 -4.65 -6.49 10.37
N LEU A 251 -5.85 -6.24 9.84
CA LEU A 251 -7.09 -6.41 10.60
C LEU A 251 -7.32 -7.88 10.98
N LEU A 252 -7.11 -8.78 10.02
CA LEU A 252 -7.22 -10.22 10.25
C LEU A 252 -6.18 -10.71 11.27
N LEU A 253 -4.93 -10.26 11.15
CA LEU A 253 -3.88 -10.64 12.10
C LEU A 253 -4.14 -10.11 13.51
N ALA A 254 -4.67 -8.88 13.62
CA ALA A 254 -5.09 -8.32 14.89
C ALA A 254 -6.20 -9.14 15.55
N ALA A 255 -7.21 -9.58 14.80
CA ALA A 255 -8.31 -10.41 15.29
C ALA A 255 -7.84 -11.80 15.78
N ARG A 256 -6.68 -12.29 15.30
CA ARG A 256 -6.09 -13.56 15.74
C ARG A 256 -5.35 -13.48 17.07
N HIS A 257 -5.03 -12.27 17.55
CA HIS A 257 -4.20 -12.06 18.75
C HIS A 257 -2.87 -12.86 18.75
N ALA A 258 -2.28 -13.07 17.57
CA ALA A 258 -1.12 -13.93 17.38
C ALA A 258 0.20 -13.33 17.92
N TYR A 259 0.21 -12.02 18.20
CA TYR A 259 1.38 -11.30 18.72
C TYR A 259 1.00 -10.59 20.03
N PRO A 260 1.85 -10.66 21.07
CA PRO A 260 1.58 -10.02 22.36
C PRO A 260 1.63 -8.49 22.30
N HIS A 261 2.32 -7.92 21.31
CA HIS A 261 2.41 -6.48 21.12
C HIS A 261 1.94 -6.10 19.72
N ARG A 262 1.21 -4.98 19.65
CA ARG A 262 0.75 -4.35 18.42
C ARG A 262 0.93 -2.85 18.55
N TYR A 263 1.64 -2.25 17.60
CA TYR A 263 1.86 -0.81 17.54
C TYR A 263 1.19 -0.28 16.29
N ASP A 264 0.18 0.55 16.46
CA ASP A 264 -0.54 1.19 15.38
C ASP A 264 0.26 2.39 14.85
N LEU A 265 0.67 2.36 13.59
CA LEU A 265 1.58 3.38 13.07
C LEU A 265 0.93 4.77 12.98
N GLY A 266 -0.39 4.84 12.80
CA GLY A 266 -1.14 6.10 12.84
C GLY A 266 -1.15 6.70 14.24
N GLU A 267 -1.37 5.83 15.24
CA GLU A 267 -1.35 6.24 16.65
C GLU A 267 0.04 6.70 17.10
N GLU A 268 1.08 5.96 16.73
CA GLU A 268 2.47 6.30 17.07
C GLU A 268 2.89 7.63 16.41
N TRP A 269 2.48 7.87 15.16
CA TRP A 269 2.68 9.17 14.52
C TRP A 269 1.95 10.29 15.25
N LYS A 270 0.68 10.08 15.63
CA LYS A 270 -0.11 11.07 16.35
C LYS A 270 0.50 11.39 17.71
N ARG A 271 0.98 10.38 18.44
CA ARG A 271 1.70 10.55 19.72
C ARG A 271 3.00 11.34 19.53
N TRP A 272 3.72 11.10 18.45
CA TRP A 272 4.98 11.78 18.17
C TRP A 272 4.81 13.24 17.74
N THR A 273 3.82 13.53 16.91
CA THR A 273 3.71 14.82 16.19
C THR A 273 2.50 15.66 16.57
N GLY A 274 1.46 15.06 17.16
CA GLY A 274 0.16 15.69 17.38
C GLY A 274 -0.67 15.88 16.09
N LEU A 275 -0.17 15.44 14.94
CA LEU A 275 -0.80 15.62 13.63
C LEU A 275 -1.50 14.33 13.15
N PRO A 276 -2.53 14.44 12.29
CA PRO A 276 -3.04 13.28 11.55
C PRO A 276 -1.97 12.73 10.61
N PHE A 277 -2.13 11.47 10.20
CA PHE A 277 -1.27 10.83 9.20
C PHE A 277 -2.04 10.50 7.92
N VAL A 278 -1.42 10.74 6.77
CA VAL A 278 -1.99 10.47 5.44
C VAL A 278 -1.23 9.31 4.80
N PHE A 279 -1.90 8.18 4.60
CA PHE A 279 -1.30 6.97 4.03
C PHE A 279 -1.39 6.94 2.51
N ALA A 280 -2.52 7.37 1.96
CA ALA A 280 -2.76 7.39 0.53
C ALA A 280 -3.60 8.60 0.13
N ILE A 281 -3.47 8.99 -1.14
CA ILE A 281 -4.07 10.17 -1.74
C ILE A 281 -4.47 9.84 -3.17
N TRP A 282 -5.53 10.48 -3.66
CA TRP A 282 -5.86 10.37 -5.07
C TRP A 282 -5.06 11.38 -5.86
N ALA A 283 -4.44 10.92 -6.94
CA ALA A 283 -3.65 11.75 -7.82
C ALA A 283 -3.98 11.46 -9.28
N ALA A 284 -3.96 12.51 -10.10
CA ALA A 284 -4.00 12.44 -11.54
C ALA A 284 -2.60 12.67 -12.11
N ARG A 285 -2.27 12.06 -13.26
CA ARG A 285 -1.10 12.50 -14.02
C ARG A 285 -1.34 13.91 -14.56
N ARG A 286 -0.30 14.74 -14.59
CA ARG A 286 -0.36 16.06 -15.25
C ARG A 286 -0.74 15.97 -16.72
N ALA A 287 -0.30 14.92 -17.39
CA ALA A 287 -0.61 14.67 -18.80
C ALA A 287 -2.05 14.16 -19.03
N ALA A 288 -2.80 13.82 -17.98
CA ALA A 288 -4.18 13.37 -18.11
C ALA A 288 -5.12 14.53 -18.48
N ASP A 289 -6.29 14.21 -19.03
CA ASP A 289 -7.35 15.19 -19.28
C ASP A 289 -7.87 15.76 -17.94
N GLN A 290 -7.53 17.01 -17.66
CA GLN A 290 -7.89 17.71 -16.42
C GLN A 290 -9.38 17.98 -16.27
N ARG A 291 -10.16 18.01 -17.37
CA ARG A 291 -11.62 18.12 -17.30
C ARG A 291 -12.21 16.77 -16.86
N ALA A 292 -11.72 15.69 -17.44
CA ALA A 292 -12.18 14.35 -17.09
C ALA A 292 -11.74 13.95 -15.66
N ALA A 293 -10.53 14.34 -15.24
CA ALA A 293 -10.04 14.18 -13.88
C ALA A 293 -10.94 14.88 -12.85
N ARG A 294 -11.39 16.11 -13.12
CA ARG A 294 -12.34 16.84 -12.27
C ARG A 294 -13.70 16.15 -12.17
N ALA A 295 -14.22 15.63 -13.28
CA ALA A 295 -15.48 14.88 -13.26
C ALA A 295 -15.37 13.61 -12.39
N VAL A 296 -14.28 12.86 -12.53
CA VAL A 296 -14.00 11.69 -11.69
C VAL A 296 -13.84 12.09 -10.22
N HIS A 297 -13.11 13.18 -9.93
CA HIS A 297 -12.94 13.69 -8.57
C HIS A 297 -14.28 14.00 -7.89
N HIS A 298 -15.16 14.73 -8.58
CA HIS A 298 -16.50 15.04 -8.06
C HIS A 298 -17.31 13.76 -7.77
N THR A 299 -17.26 12.77 -8.67
CA THR A 299 -17.89 11.46 -8.44
C THR A 299 -17.33 10.75 -7.22
N LEU A 300 -16.00 10.77 -7.02
CA LEU A 300 -15.35 10.13 -5.88
C LEU A 300 -15.74 10.79 -4.54
N LEU A 301 -15.86 12.11 -4.50
CA LEU A 301 -16.33 12.83 -3.31
C LEU A 301 -17.78 12.47 -2.98
N ALA A 302 -18.68 12.50 -3.96
CA ALA A 302 -20.07 12.12 -3.77
C ALA A 302 -20.22 10.66 -3.32
N ALA A 303 -19.42 9.76 -3.91
CA ALA A 303 -19.42 8.35 -3.55
C ALA A 303 -18.89 8.11 -2.13
N ARG A 304 -17.82 8.82 -1.74
CA ARG A 304 -17.29 8.84 -0.35
C ARG A 304 -18.37 9.27 0.64
N ASP A 305 -19.04 10.39 0.38
CA ASP A 305 -20.04 10.95 1.29
C ASP A 305 -21.21 9.96 1.49
N TRP A 306 -21.64 9.32 0.39
CA TRP A 306 -22.60 8.23 0.47
C TRP A 306 -22.06 7.06 1.30
N GLY A 307 -20.82 6.63 1.07
CA GLY A 307 -20.23 5.50 1.78
C GLY A 307 -20.12 5.73 3.29
N LEU A 308 -19.74 6.95 3.71
CA LEU A 308 -19.69 7.36 5.11
C LEU A 308 -21.08 7.38 5.77
N ALA A 309 -22.13 7.67 5.01
CA ALA A 309 -23.52 7.57 5.48
C ALA A 309 -24.04 6.12 5.56
N HIS A 310 -23.37 5.14 4.94
CA HIS A 310 -23.84 3.76 4.80
C HIS A 310 -22.84 2.72 5.34
N LEU A 311 -22.10 3.08 6.39
CA LEU A 311 -21.02 2.24 6.92
C LEU A 311 -21.50 0.87 7.43
N ASP A 312 -22.73 0.72 7.93
CA ASP A 312 -23.27 -0.58 8.37
C ASP A 312 -23.41 -1.55 7.20
N LEU A 313 -23.91 -1.07 6.06
CA LEU A 313 -24.00 -1.85 4.83
C LEU A 313 -22.60 -2.26 4.32
N LEU A 314 -21.65 -1.33 4.36
CA LEU A 314 -20.27 -1.58 3.92
C LEU A 314 -19.55 -2.54 4.85
N ALA A 315 -19.80 -2.49 6.16
CA ALA A 315 -19.22 -3.39 7.14
C ALA A 315 -19.65 -4.85 6.92
N VAL A 316 -20.91 -5.10 6.54
CA VAL A 316 -21.38 -6.45 6.18
C VAL A 316 -20.62 -6.98 4.96
N ALA A 317 -20.43 -6.15 3.93
CA ALA A 317 -19.66 -6.53 2.75
C ALA A 317 -18.17 -6.77 3.08
N ALA A 318 -17.58 -5.92 3.92
CA ALA A 318 -16.20 -6.03 4.36
C ALA A 318 -15.95 -7.31 5.18
N ALA A 319 -16.87 -7.65 6.09
CA ALA A 319 -16.80 -8.89 6.86
C ALA A 319 -16.84 -10.13 5.96
N ARG A 320 -17.71 -10.14 4.94
CA ARG A 320 -17.77 -11.24 3.96
C ARG A 320 -16.48 -11.36 3.14
N ALA A 321 -15.87 -10.22 2.77
CA ALA A 321 -14.66 -10.21 1.96
C ALA A 321 -13.41 -10.64 2.73
N THR A 322 -13.33 -10.33 4.03
CA THR A 322 -12.10 -10.47 4.83
C THR A 322 -12.15 -11.56 5.88
N GLY A 323 -13.35 -12.01 6.28
CA GLY A 323 -13.55 -12.89 7.43
C GLY A 323 -13.46 -12.19 8.79
N VAL A 324 -13.19 -10.88 8.83
CA VAL A 324 -13.20 -10.08 10.06
C VAL A 324 -14.65 -9.82 10.50
N GLY A 325 -14.92 -9.79 11.81
CA GLY A 325 -16.26 -9.60 12.35
C GLY A 325 -16.93 -8.30 11.87
N ILE A 326 -18.25 -8.31 11.69
CA ILE A 326 -19.01 -7.13 11.20
C ILE A 326 -18.79 -5.91 12.11
N THR A 327 -18.82 -6.10 13.43
CA THR A 327 -18.58 -5.04 14.42
C THR A 327 -17.19 -4.43 14.27
N ASP A 328 -16.16 -5.25 14.07
CA ASP A 328 -14.78 -4.80 13.90
C ASP A 328 -14.60 -4.05 12.58
N CYS A 329 -15.15 -4.59 11.49
CA CYS A 329 -15.20 -3.92 10.19
C CYS A 329 -15.91 -2.56 10.28
N ARG A 330 -17.05 -2.50 10.97
CA ARG A 330 -17.81 -1.24 11.15
C ARG A 330 -17.01 -0.21 11.95
N SER A 331 -16.40 -0.65 13.05
CA SER A 331 -15.58 0.22 13.90
C SER A 331 -14.33 0.69 13.18
N TYR A 332 -13.72 -0.17 12.35
CA TYR A 332 -12.60 0.18 11.49
C TYR A 332 -12.98 1.25 10.47
N LEU A 333 -14.02 1.02 9.66
CA LEU A 333 -14.43 1.98 8.63
C LEU A 333 -14.85 3.33 9.22
N ALA A 334 -15.48 3.33 10.40
CA ALA A 334 -15.85 4.55 11.12
C ALA A 334 -14.65 5.32 11.70
N GLY A 335 -13.53 4.64 11.95
CA GLY A 335 -12.32 5.25 12.51
C GLY A 335 -11.35 5.80 11.46
N LEU A 336 -11.59 5.52 10.16
CA LEU A 336 -10.80 6.08 9.08
C LEU A 336 -11.23 7.52 8.77
N ASP A 337 -10.27 8.35 8.38
CA ASP A 337 -10.51 9.71 7.90
C ASP A 337 -10.22 9.77 6.39
N TYR A 338 -11.16 10.33 5.63
CA TYR A 338 -11.08 10.47 4.18
C TYR A 338 -10.91 11.92 3.71
N ALA A 339 -10.78 12.86 4.63
CA ALA A 339 -10.56 14.26 4.34
C ALA A 339 -9.08 14.56 4.04
N LEU A 340 -8.83 15.69 3.38
CA LEU A 340 -7.49 16.22 3.14
C LEU A 340 -7.44 17.70 3.50
N THR A 341 -7.77 18.00 4.76
CA THR A 341 -7.79 19.36 5.31
C THR A 341 -6.38 19.92 5.56
N ASP A 342 -6.27 21.19 5.94
CA ASP A 342 -4.98 21.83 6.28
C ASP A 342 -4.18 21.07 7.36
N ARG A 343 -4.87 20.46 8.33
CA ARG A 343 -4.21 19.62 9.36
C ARG A 343 -3.61 18.35 8.75
N HIS A 344 -4.30 17.74 7.79
CA HIS A 344 -3.79 16.60 7.04
C HIS A 344 -2.60 16.99 6.18
N LEU A 345 -2.67 18.14 5.51
CA LEU A 345 -1.57 18.67 4.71
C LEU A 345 -0.35 19.02 5.57
N ALA A 346 -0.54 19.51 6.79
CA ALA A 346 0.54 19.73 7.75
C ALA A 346 1.23 18.40 8.13
N GLY A 347 0.46 17.35 8.45
CA GLY A 347 0.98 16.02 8.73
C GLY A 347 1.74 15.41 7.55
N LEU A 348 1.15 15.49 6.35
CA LEU A 348 1.75 15.01 5.09
C LEU A 348 3.06 15.75 4.78
N THR A 349 3.07 17.07 4.95
CA THR A 349 4.26 17.91 4.71
C THR A 349 5.37 17.62 5.72
N ASP A 350 5.03 17.42 7.00
CA ASP A 350 6.02 17.04 8.02
C ASP A 350 6.64 15.68 7.71
N PHE A 351 5.82 14.71 7.29
CA PHE A 351 6.30 13.40 6.85
C PHE A 351 7.27 13.53 5.65
N PHE A 352 6.87 14.25 4.58
CA PHE A 352 7.72 14.45 3.41
C PHE A 352 9.03 15.16 3.73
N ARG A 353 9.00 16.19 4.58
CA ARG A 353 10.20 16.90 5.04
C ARG A 353 11.18 15.95 5.75
N ARG A 354 10.67 15.01 6.57
CA ARG A 354 11.51 14.02 7.25
C ARG A 354 12.13 13.04 6.25
N LEU A 355 11.37 12.59 5.25
CA LEU A 355 11.89 11.71 4.20
C LEU A 355 12.93 12.42 3.31
N ALA A 356 12.68 13.67 2.92
CA ALA A 356 13.58 14.48 2.10
C ALA A 356 14.91 14.74 2.83
N ALA A 357 14.87 15.03 4.13
CA ALA A 357 16.07 15.17 4.97
C ALA A 357 16.95 13.90 5.05
N ARG A 358 16.44 12.76 4.58
CA ARG A 358 17.15 11.46 4.52
C ARG A 358 17.45 11.02 3.09
N GLY A 359 17.13 11.85 2.08
CA GLY A 359 17.29 11.51 0.67
C GLY A 359 16.37 10.39 0.18
N LEU A 360 15.29 10.08 0.90
CA LEU A 360 14.35 9.02 0.52
C LEU A 360 13.37 9.50 -0.56
N VAL A 361 13.04 10.79 -0.57
CA VAL A 361 12.18 11.45 -1.57
C VAL A 361 12.81 12.80 -1.96
N PRO A 362 12.52 13.34 -3.15
CA PRO A 362 12.97 14.69 -3.49
C PRO A 362 12.27 15.73 -2.62
N ASP A 363 12.91 16.89 -2.45
CA ASP A 363 12.23 18.07 -1.93
C ASP A 363 11.23 18.60 -2.98
N GLY A 364 10.02 18.96 -2.55
CA GLY A 364 8.92 19.25 -3.46
C GLY A 364 7.73 19.92 -2.80
N SER A 365 7.03 20.74 -3.57
CA SER A 365 5.78 21.39 -3.19
C SER A 365 4.58 20.51 -3.56
N LEU A 366 3.55 20.49 -2.71
CA LEU A 366 2.26 19.90 -3.05
C LEU A 366 1.58 20.70 -4.16
N GLN A 367 1.00 20.01 -5.15
CA GLN A 367 0.26 20.63 -6.24
C GLN A 367 -1.11 19.96 -6.40
N PHE A 368 -2.15 20.79 -6.46
CA PHE A 368 -3.55 20.36 -6.43
C PHE A 368 -4.27 20.59 -7.75
N LEU A 369 -5.28 19.75 -7.99
CA LEU A 369 -6.21 19.90 -9.08
C LEU A 369 -7.05 21.14 -8.82
N GLN A 370 -7.13 22.03 -9.81
CA GLN A 370 -7.94 23.23 -9.70
C GLN A 370 -9.42 22.85 -9.74
N VAL A 371 -10.10 22.98 -8.60
CA VAL A 371 -11.56 22.88 -8.49
C VAL A 371 -12.12 24.24 -8.89
N ALA A 372 -13.05 24.26 -9.85
CA ALA A 372 -13.65 25.48 -10.40
C ALA A 372 -14.88 25.90 -9.60
#